data_AF-A0A925NPS5-F1
#
_entry.id   AF-A0A925NPS5-F1
#
_cell.length_a   1.000
_cell.length_b   1.000
_cell.length_c   1.000
_cell.angle_alpha   90.00
_cell.angle_beta   90.00
_cell.angle_gamma   90.00
#
_symmetry.space_group_name_H-M   'P 1'
#
loop_
_entity.id
_entity.type
_entity.pdbx_description
1 polymer ?
#
loop_
_entity_poly.entity_id
_entity_poly.type
_entity_poly.pdbx_seq_one_letter_code
_entity_poly.pdbx_strand_id
1 'polypeptide(L)'
;GLHAVVNTPVIDGDYIYGICSYGQFRCLNLKTGERVWETMEVTKEKARWASGFIVRNGDRYFINNDRGELIVAKLSPRGYQEISRTSLIKPTTDSRNRRELGAVNWSHPAYANRHIVARNDEEIISMSLEKPR
;
A
#
# COMPACT_ATOMS: atom_id res chain seq x y z
N GLY A 1 8.22 9.76 13.71
CA GLY A 1 6.99 8.94 13.81
C GLY A 1 6.58 8.43 12.44
N LEU A 2 5.32 7.98 12.29
CA LEU A 2 4.84 7.38 11.04
C LEU A 2 4.57 8.44 9.95
N HIS A 3 3.94 9.56 10.32
CA HIS A 3 3.58 10.67 9.41
C HIS A 3 2.79 10.20 8.17
N ALA A 4 1.79 9.35 8.39
CA ALA A 4 0.84 8.88 7.39
C ALA A 4 -0.18 9.97 7.04
N VAL A 5 -0.56 10.07 5.77
CA VAL A 5 -1.48 11.13 5.28
C VAL A 5 -2.64 10.53 4.49
N VAL A 6 -2.37 9.82 3.39
CA VAL A 6 -3.40 9.27 2.48
C VAL A 6 -3.40 7.74 2.49
N ASN A 7 -3.14 7.13 3.64
CA ASN A 7 -3.01 5.67 3.79
C ASN A 7 -3.82 5.16 4.98
N THR A 8 -4.02 3.85 4.99
CA THR A 8 -4.58 3.12 6.13
C THR A 8 -3.44 2.31 6.77
N PRO A 9 -2.77 2.82 7.82
CA PRO A 9 -1.84 2.02 8.60
C PRO A 9 -2.52 0.80 9.21
N VAL A 10 -1.75 -0.25 9.45
CA VAL A 10 -2.23 -1.45 10.12
C VAL A 10 -1.43 -1.70 11.39
N ILE A 11 -2.13 -2.09 12.45
CA ILE A 11 -1.54 -2.54 13.71
C ILE A 11 -1.55 -4.07 13.71
N ASP A 12 -0.42 -4.70 14.03
CA ASP A 12 -0.31 -6.13 14.27
C ASP A 12 0.61 -6.39 15.47
N GLY A 13 0.02 -6.90 16.56
CA GLY A 13 0.70 -7.02 17.84
C GLY A 13 1.17 -5.66 18.38
N ASP A 14 2.44 -5.60 18.77
CA ASP A 14 3.07 -4.39 19.32
C ASP A 14 3.63 -3.43 18.26
N TYR A 15 3.26 -3.61 16.99
CA TYR A 15 3.83 -2.84 15.88
C TYR A 15 2.76 -2.19 15.01
N ILE A 16 3.08 -1.02 14.47
CA ILE A 16 2.28 -0.32 13.45
C ILE A 16 3.08 -0.22 12.15
N TYR A 17 2.42 -0.54 11.05
CA TYR A 17 2.97 -0.50 9.70
C TYR A 17 2.21 0.53 8.87
N GLY A 18 2.92 1.36 8.11
CA GLY A 18 2.27 2.35 7.24
C GLY A 18 3.24 3.11 6.36
N ILE A 19 2.68 3.88 5.44
CA ILE A 19 3.45 4.66 4.46
C ILE A 19 3.54 6.11 4.96
N CYS A 20 4.77 6.57 5.18
CA CYS A 20 5.07 7.94 5.50
C CYS A 20 4.79 8.87 4.31
N SER A 21 4.50 10.14 4.59
CA SER A 21 4.28 11.21 3.60
C SER A 21 5.30 11.33 2.47
N TYR A 22 6.52 10.81 2.62
CA TYR A 22 7.57 10.78 1.58
C TYR A 22 7.74 9.42 0.90
N GLY A 23 6.81 8.48 1.13
CA GLY A 23 6.79 7.16 0.50
C GLY A 23 7.47 6.05 1.28
N GLN A 24 8.21 6.35 2.36
CA GLN A 24 8.82 5.27 3.15
C GLN A 24 7.73 4.38 3.76
N PHE A 25 7.77 3.09 3.46
CA PHE A 25 7.01 2.11 4.20
C PHE A 25 7.76 1.76 5.48
N ARG A 26 7.11 1.92 6.63
CA ARG A 26 7.77 1.85 7.94
C ARG A 26 7.08 0.86 8.86
N CYS A 27 7.87 0.29 9.77
CA CYS A 27 7.42 -0.36 10.99
C CYS A 27 7.86 0.47 12.19
N LEU A 28 6.94 0.77 13.08
CA LEU A 28 7.22 1.41 14.35
C LEU A 28 6.74 0.52 15.50
N ASN A 29 7.44 0.59 16.63
CA ASN A 29 6.91 0.10 17.89
C ASN A 29 5.67 0.94 18.25
N LEU A 30 4.55 0.29 18.52
CA LEU A 30 3.27 0.93 18.78
C LEU A 30 3.28 1.75 20.08
N LYS A 31 4.01 1.28 21.10
CA LYS A 31 4.07 1.91 22.43
C LYS A 31 5.06 3.07 22.47
N THR A 32 6.24 2.91 21.88
CA THR A 32 7.31 3.91 21.96
C THR A 32 7.31 4.88 20.77
N GLY A 33 6.68 4.50 19.65
CA GLY A 33 6.75 5.26 18.40
C GLY A 33 8.12 5.20 17.71
N GLU A 34 9.06 4.40 18.24
CA GLU A 34 10.38 4.21 17.66
C GLU A 34 10.27 3.45 16.34
N ARG A 35 11.03 3.90 15.34
CA ARG A 35 11.09 3.25 14.03
C ARG A 35 11.98 2.03 14.12
N VAL A 36 11.39 0.86 13.86
CA VAL A 36 12.08 -0.44 13.82
C VAL A 36 12.80 -0.59 12.48
N TRP A 37 12.09 -0.31 11.38
CA TRP A 37 12.67 -0.33 10.03
C TRP A 37 11.90 0.60 9.08
N GLU A 38 12.52 0.89 7.94
CA GLU A 38 11.86 1.50 6.79
C GLU A 38 12.41 0.97 5.46
N THR A 39 11.59 1.00 4.42
CA THR A 39 11.95 0.64 3.04
C THR A 39 11.20 1.51 2.04
N MET A 40 11.72 1.63 0.82
CA MET A 40 11.07 2.29 -0.32
C MET A 40 10.42 1.31 -1.30
N GLU A 41 10.54 -0.01 -1.08
CA GLU A 41 10.15 -1.02 -2.06
C GLU A 41 8.65 -1.00 -2.40
N VAL A 42 7.79 -0.61 -1.46
CA VAL A 42 6.34 -0.55 -1.69
C VAL A 42 5.97 0.56 -2.67
N THR A 43 6.49 1.78 -2.48
CA THR A 43 6.13 2.96 -3.29
C THR A 43 7.10 3.23 -4.45
N LYS A 44 8.29 2.60 -4.45
CA LYS A 44 9.37 2.73 -5.46
C LYS A 44 9.93 4.13 -5.67
N GLU A 45 9.40 5.14 -5.00
CA GLU A 45 9.70 6.55 -5.22
C GLU A 45 9.66 7.32 -3.91
N LYS A 46 10.67 8.17 -3.68
CA LYS A 46 10.71 9.12 -2.57
C LYS A 46 10.07 10.44 -3.00
N ALA A 47 8.76 10.56 -2.84
CA ALA A 47 8.01 11.76 -3.21
C ALA A 47 6.95 12.09 -2.17
N ARG A 48 6.57 13.38 -2.10
CA ARG A 48 5.49 13.82 -1.21
C ARG A 48 4.15 13.25 -1.67
N TRP A 49 3.35 12.85 -0.68
CA TRP A 49 2.02 12.25 -0.85
C TRP A 49 2.05 10.88 -1.55
N ALA A 50 3.22 10.22 -1.58
CA ALA A 50 3.29 8.80 -1.89
C ALA A 50 2.51 8.01 -0.84
N SER A 51 1.65 7.10 -1.28
CA SER A 51 0.69 6.44 -0.40
C SER A 51 0.29 5.03 -0.83
N GLY A 52 -0.53 4.40 0.00
CA GLY A 52 -1.14 3.10 -0.28
C GLY A 52 -2.05 2.63 0.84
N PHE A 53 -2.90 1.65 0.55
CA PHE A 53 -3.88 1.11 1.49
C PHE A 53 -3.49 -0.30 1.88
N ILE A 54 -3.38 -0.57 3.18
CA ILE A 54 -2.91 -1.85 3.72
C ILE A 54 -4.09 -2.58 4.35
N VAL A 55 -4.38 -3.79 3.88
CA VAL A 55 -5.48 -4.63 4.38
C VAL A 55 -4.93 -5.98 4.78
N ARG A 56 -5.19 -6.40 6.02
CA ARG A 56 -4.82 -7.73 6.51
C ARG A 56 -5.72 -8.79 5.88
N ASN A 57 -5.14 -9.89 5.42
CA ASN A 57 -5.84 -11.05 4.90
C ASN A 57 -5.16 -12.35 5.36
N GLY A 58 -5.60 -12.92 6.48
CA GLY A 58 -4.98 -14.10 7.08
C GLY A 58 -3.57 -13.82 7.60
N ASP A 59 -2.58 -14.57 7.10
CA ASP A 59 -1.15 -14.49 7.47
C ASP A 59 -0.34 -13.50 6.61
N ARG A 60 -1.03 -12.71 5.78
CA ARG A 60 -0.44 -11.80 4.80
C ARG A 60 -1.25 -10.51 4.69
N TYR A 61 -0.70 -9.57 3.94
CA TYR A 61 -1.23 -8.23 3.74
C TYR A 61 -1.35 -7.94 2.26
N PHE A 62 -2.46 -7.29 1.91
CA PHE A 62 -2.64 -6.67 0.60
C PHE A 62 -2.32 -5.19 0.71
N ILE A 63 -1.48 -4.70 -0.19
CA ILE A 63 -1.05 -3.31 -0.23
C ILE A 63 -1.37 -2.77 -1.62
N ASN A 64 -2.32 -1.86 -1.70
CA ASN A 64 -2.64 -1.15 -2.94
C ASN A 64 -1.92 0.20 -2.89
N ASN A 65 -0.82 0.32 -3.62
CA ASN A 65 -0.08 1.58 -3.64
C ASN A 65 -0.72 2.58 -4.60
N ASP A 66 -0.33 3.83 -4.48
CA ASP A 66 -0.84 4.90 -5.32
C ASP A 66 -0.31 4.89 -6.75
N ARG A 67 0.53 3.92 -7.12
CA ARG A 67 0.96 3.65 -8.49
C ARG A 67 0.01 2.70 -9.21
N GLY A 68 -1.05 2.25 -8.55
CA GLY A 68 -2.04 1.33 -9.12
C GLY A 68 -1.62 -0.14 -9.07
N GLU A 69 -0.64 -0.48 -8.24
CA GLU A 69 -0.17 -1.85 -8.07
C GLU A 69 -0.88 -2.51 -6.87
N LEU A 70 -1.22 -3.79 -7.01
CA LEU A 70 -1.57 -4.67 -5.90
C LEU A 70 -0.34 -5.49 -5.51
N ILE A 71 0.03 -5.39 -4.24
CA ILE A 71 1.16 -6.09 -3.65
C ILE A 71 0.61 -7.03 -2.57
N VAL A 72 1.13 -8.25 -2.53
CA VAL A 72 0.89 -9.20 -1.44
C VAL A 72 2.20 -9.37 -0.68
N ALA A 73 2.17 -9.20 0.65
CA ALA A 73 3.37 -9.22 1.46
C ALA A 73 3.15 -9.81 2.86
N LYS A 74 4.23 -10.24 3.51
CA LYS A 74 4.28 -10.50 4.95
C LYS A 74 4.96 -9.32 5.65
N LEU A 75 4.37 -8.92 6.78
CA LEU A 75 4.88 -7.82 7.59
C LEU A 75 5.29 -8.37 8.95
N SER A 76 6.46 -7.96 9.44
CA SER A 76 6.95 -8.32 10.76
C SER A 76 7.93 -7.26 11.26
N PRO A 77 8.28 -7.22 12.56
CA PRO A 77 9.38 -6.37 13.04
C PRO A 77 10.74 -6.72 12.43
N ARG A 78 10.91 -7.90 11.81
CA ARG A 78 12.14 -8.26 11.09
C ARG A 78 12.23 -7.61 9.70
N GLY A 79 11.10 -7.19 9.13
CA GLY A 79 11.09 -6.53 7.83
C GLY A 79 9.79 -6.72 7.05
N TYR A 80 9.80 -6.11 5.87
CA TYR A 80 8.85 -6.31 4.79
C TYR A 80 9.31 -7.46 3.90
N GLN A 81 8.42 -8.40 3.58
CA GLN A 81 8.69 -9.48 2.63
C GLN A 81 7.61 -9.48 1.55
N GLU A 82 7.96 -9.02 0.35
CA GLU A 82 7.09 -9.11 -0.82
C GLU A 82 6.91 -10.58 -1.24
N ILE A 83 5.66 -11.00 -1.44
CA ILE A 83 5.30 -12.31 -2.01
C ILE A 83 5.06 -12.17 -3.51
N SER A 84 4.29 -11.16 -3.91
CA SER A 84 3.94 -10.91 -5.31
C SER A 84 3.50 -9.48 -5.52
N ARG A 85 3.64 -8.98 -6.75
CA ARG A 85 3.15 -7.67 -7.18
C ARG A 85 2.58 -7.77 -8.59
N THR A 86 1.49 -7.05 -8.83
CA THR A 86 0.92 -6.90 -10.17
C THR A 86 0.43 -5.47 -10.38
N SER A 87 0.46 -5.01 -11.64
CA SER A 87 -0.28 -3.81 -12.04
C SER A 87 -1.77 -4.16 -12.02
N LEU A 88 -2.54 -3.47 -11.17
CA LEU A 88 -3.97 -3.74 -11.00
C LEU A 88 -4.81 -2.80 -11.86
N ILE A 89 -4.53 -1.50 -11.77
CA ILE A 89 -5.30 -0.45 -12.44
C ILE A 89 -4.39 0.74 -12.73
N LYS A 90 -4.59 1.44 -13.85
CA LYS A 90 -3.79 2.61 -14.20
C LYS A 90 -4.08 3.78 -13.24
N PRO A 91 -3.06 4.48 -12.71
CA PRO A 91 -3.27 5.74 -12.00
C PRO A 91 -3.63 6.87 -12.98
N THR A 92 -4.64 7.67 -12.64
CA THR A 92 -5.20 8.71 -13.53
C THR A 92 -5.27 10.10 -12.88
N THR A 93 -5.26 10.16 -11.55
CA THR A 93 -5.44 11.43 -10.83
C THR A 93 -4.15 12.24 -10.88
N ASP A 94 -4.22 13.49 -11.35
CA ASP A 94 -3.09 14.42 -11.29
C ASP A 94 -2.73 14.70 -9.82
N SER A 95 -1.51 14.32 -9.44
CA SER A 95 -1.02 14.49 -8.07
C SER A 95 -0.68 15.94 -7.71
N ARG A 96 -0.62 16.85 -8.71
CA ARG A 96 -0.12 18.24 -8.62
C ARG A 96 1.28 18.39 -8.02
N ASN A 97 1.98 17.26 -7.87
CA ASN A 97 3.32 17.13 -7.32
C ASN A 97 4.24 16.51 -8.35
N ARG A 98 5.54 16.65 -8.13
CA ARG A 98 6.53 15.88 -8.89
C ARG A 98 6.46 14.41 -8.48
N ARG A 99 5.72 13.62 -9.27
CA ARG A 99 5.63 12.17 -9.22
C ARG A 99 6.22 11.59 -10.50
N GLU A 100 6.94 10.46 -10.40
CA GLU A 100 7.52 9.76 -11.55
C GLU A 100 6.50 9.43 -12.64
N LEU A 101 5.30 8.99 -12.25
CA LEU A 101 4.23 8.62 -13.18
C LEU A 101 3.33 9.81 -13.58
N GLY A 102 3.55 11.00 -13.00
CA GLY A 102 2.67 12.18 -13.13
C GLY A 102 1.30 12.03 -12.47
N ALA A 103 0.75 10.81 -12.43
CA ALA A 103 -0.55 10.48 -11.87
C ALA A 103 -0.45 9.52 -10.67
N VAL A 104 -1.53 9.50 -9.88
CA VAL A 104 -1.71 8.63 -8.72
C VAL A 104 -3.07 7.94 -8.75
N ASN A 105 -3.18 6.84 -8.00
CA ASN A 105 -4.44 6.23 -7.62
C ASN A 105 -4.62 6.34 -6.10
N TRP A 106 -5.30 7.38 -5.65
CA TRP A 106 -5.69 7.54 -4.25
C TRP A 106 -7.12 7.03 -4.00
N SER A 107 -7.42 5.81 -4.46
CA SER A 107 -8.67 5.13 -4.15
C SER A 107 -8.44 3.87 -3.33
N HIS A 108 -9.13 3.79 -2.20
CA HIS A 108 -9.11 2.58 -1.38
C HIS A 108 -9.81 1.44 -2.16
N PRO A 109 -9.22 0.24 -2.24
CA PRO A 109 -9.88 -0.93 -2.83
C PRO A 109 -11.00 -1.46 -1.92
N ALA A 110 -11.92 -2.23 -2.48
CA ALA A 110 -12.82 -3.10 -1.72
C ALA A 110 -12.53 -4.57 -2.01
N TYR A 111 -12.79 -5.43 -1.02
CA TYR A 111 -12.57 -6.87 -1.13
C TYR A 111 -13.85 -7.60 -0.75
N ALA A 112 -14.36 -8.45 -1.64
CA ALA A 112 -15.54 -9.27 -1.39
C ALA A 112 -15.54 -10.49 -2.30
N ASN A 113 -16.07 -11.63 -1.83
CA ASN A 113 -16.27 -12.83 -2.65
C ASN A 113 -15.02 -13.26 -3.46
N ARG A 114 -13.84 -13.18 -2.84
CA ARG A 114 -12.54 -13.46 -3.49
C ARG A 114 -12.22 -12.58 -4.69
N HIS A 115 -12.77 -11.38 -4.73
CA HIS A 115 -12.45 -10.36 -5.71
C HIS A 115 -11.89 -9.12 -5.03
N ILE A 116 -11.06 -8.40 -5.77
CA ILE A 116 -10.72 -7.02 -5.48
C ILE A 116 -11.50 -6.11 -6.44
N VAL A 117 -12.16 -5.11 -5.89
CA VAL A 117 -12.77 -4.02 -6.64
C VAL A 117 -11.90 -2.79 -6.47
N ALA A 118 -11.44 -2.22 -7.58
CA ALA A 118 -10.62 -1.02 -7.60
C ALA A 118 -11.19 -0.04 -8.62
N ARG A 119 -10.91 1.25 -8.42
CA ARG A 119 -11.32 2.31 -9.34
C ARG A 119 -10.22 3.33 -9.54
N ASN A 120 -10.34 4.08 -10.62
CA ASN A 120 -9.60 5.32 -10.86
C ASN A 120 -10.63 6.38 -11.32
N ASP A 121 -10.20 7.40 -12.07
CA ASP A 121 -11.11 8.45 -12.58
C ASP A 121 -11.85 8.05 -13.86
N GLU A 122 -11.46 6.94 -14.50
CA GLU A 122 -11.93 6.50 -15.82
C GLU A 122 -12.78 5.21 -15.74
N GLU A 123 -12.50 4.32 -14.77
CA GLU A 123 -13.08 2.99 -14.70
C GLU A 123 -13.20 2.45 -13.26
N ILE A 124 -14.06 1.44 -13.11
CA ILE A 124 -14.14 0.56 -11.95
C ILE A 124 -13.95 -0.87 -12.46
N ILE A 125 -12.99 -1.59 -11.88
CA ILE A 125 -12.68 -2.96 -12.24
C ILE A 125 -12.97 -3.91 -11.08
N SER A 126 -13.29 -5.16 -11.41
CA SER A 126 -13.37 -6.26 -10.47
C SER A 126 -12.47 -7.38 -10.96
N MET A 127 -11.45 -7.74 -10.17
CA MET A 127 -10.46 -8.75 -10.51
C MET A 127 -10.51 -9.92 -9.53
N SER A 128 -10.44 -11.14 -10.05
CA SER A 128 -10.42 -12.35 -9.24
C SER A 128 -9.11 -12.48 -8.46
N LEU A 129 -9.21 -12.89 -7.20
CA LEU A 129 -8.09 -13.28 -6.32
C LEU A 129 -8.01 -14.81 -6.17
N GLU A 130 -8.69 -15.55 -7.04
CA GLU A 130 -8.58 -17.01 -7.08
C GLU A 130 -7.19 -17.44 -7.55
N LYS A 131 -6.78 -18.63 -7.09
CA LYS A 131 -5.58 -19.24 -7.66
C LYS A 131 -5.89 -19.54 -9.13
N PRO A 132 -4.96 -19.24 -10.06
CA PRO A 132 -5.07 -19.71 -11.43
C PRO A 132 -5.30 -21.22 -11.42
N ARG A 133 -6.21 -21.69 -12.27
CA ARG A 133 -6.44 -23.12 -12.49
C ARG A 133 -5.29 -23.73 -13.29
#